data_AF-A0A1B1CUV3-F1
#
_entry.id   AF-A0A1B1CUV3-F1
#
_cell.length_a   1.000
_cell.length_b   1.000
_cell.length_c   1.000
_cell.angle_alpha   90.00
_cell.angle_beta   90.00
_cell.angle_gamma   90.00
#
_symmetry.space_group_name_H-M   'P 1'
#
loop_
_entity.id
_entity.type
_entity.pdbx_description
1 polymer ?
#
loop_
_entity_poly.entity_id
_entity_poly.type
_entity_poly.pdbx_seq_one_letter_code
_entity_poly.pdbx_strand_id
1 'polypeptide(L)'
;MDWHLRLLLSLLVVFAAEATTTKHMKDFIRGVESTEAVNPDLQMLDVVKGLRKAAGFETNLIKQYLGDLSDAHDLVSDPSVTSYVNEVINHSLSELGKEKGVVLTLDGSNVALAPMLLGLEAGLQSTVQGLYPLTLTHNLVASFLHHVHNEKNTLSFGTKGFWDSISSPKVYTLSDLPSLATDALIIGGIDGFILGSEVSTSNHRERSLSDLLKSYYSHQPDAAGLDASPRLISQKRRMNFKKLVSFSLLKSQMVQALTVRPNLNETERKRLDDVINEGFDQFVHVYAVCPNIISRSQWGAAAFIGSPSYLSLPVPYLFIHHTYQPSKPCTTFDQCASDMRSMQRYHQQTNGWSDIGYSFVAGSDGNLYEGRGWNWVGAHTYGYNSKGYGVSFIGDYTSTLPIKSAMDMVRYDFTSCAVNGGGLSSSYSLYGHRQATSTDCPGNSFYREIQTWEHYQSYLP
;
A
#
# COMPACT_ATOMS: atom_id res chain seq x y z
N MET A 1 35.29 -22.88 -24.26
CA MET A 1 34.85 -22.29 -22.97
C MET A 1 34.56 -20.79 -23.05
N ASP A 2 35.13 -20.05 -24.01
CA ASP A 2 35.06 -18.58 -24.06
C ASP A 2 33.81 -18.00 -24.79
N TRP A 3 33.11 -18.82 -25.59
CA TRP A 3 31.94 -18.37 -26.35
C TRP A 3 30.65 -18.34 -25.51
N HIS A 4 30.47 -19.31 -24.60
CA HIS A 4 29.32 -19.35 -23.71
C HIS A 4 29.32 -18.21 -22.68
N LEU A 5 30.51 -17.80 -22.19
CA LEU A 5 30.65 -16.69 -21.25
C LEU A 5 30.31 -15.34 -21.90
N ARG A 6 30.75 -15.13 -23.15
CA ARG A 6 30.42 -13.91 -23.92
C ARG A 6 28.94 -13.85 -24.31
N LEU A 7 28.31 -14.99 -24.59
CA LEU A 7 26.87 -15.04 -24.88
C LEU A 7 26.03 -14.72 -23.63
N LEU A 8 26.43 -15.26 -22.47
CA LEU A 8 25.82 -14.94 -21.16
C LEU A 8 25.97 -13.46 -20.82
N LEU A 9 27.18 -12.89 -20.97
CA LEU A 9 27.41 -11.46 -20.74
C LEU A 9 26.62 -10.56 -21.70
N SER A 10 26.52 -10.90 -22.98
CA SER A 10 25.79 -10.09 -23.95
C SER A 10 24.27 -10.19 -23.79
N LEU A 11 23.73 -11.35 -23.41
CA LEU A 11 22.33 -11.49 -22.99
C LEU A 11 22.06 -10.65 -21.73
N LEU A 12 22.93 -10.72 -20.71
CA LEU A 12 22.81 -9.91 -19.49
C LEU A 12 22.81 -8.39 -19.76
N VAL A 13 23.67 -7.91 -20.65
CA VAL A 13 23.75 -6.46 -21.01
C VAL A 13 22.49 -5.98 -21.74
N VAL A 14 21.91 -6.79 -22.64
CA VAL A 14 20.66 -6.43 -23.34
C VAL A 14 19.47 -6.44 -22.37
N PHE A 15 19.40 -7.41 -21.44
CA PHE A 15 18.34 -7.46 -20.42
C PHE A 15 18.46 -6.35 -19.36
N ALA A 16 19.68 -5.88 -19.06
CA ALA A 16 19.91 -4.76 -18.16
C ALA A 16 19.37 -3.43 -18.74
N ALA A 17 19.55 -3.19 -20.04
CA ALA A 17 19.10 -1.95 -20.69
C ALA A 17 17.56 -1.77 -20.71
N GLU A 18 16.79 -2.86 -20.74
CA GLU A 18 15.32 -2.80 -20.62
C GLU A 18 14.86 -2.60 -19.16
N ALA A 19 15.63 -3.06 -18.17
CA ALA A 19 15.32 -2.93 -16.75
C ALA A 19 15.38 -1.48 -16.24
N THR A 20 16.09 -0.59 -16.93
CA THR A 20 16.46 0.74 -16.42
C THR A 20 15.50 1.87 -16.78
N THR A 21 14.30 1.58 -17.31
CA THR A 21 13.40 2.66 -17.83
C THR A 21 12.11 2.84 -17.04
N THR A 22 11.72 1.87 -16.21
CA THR A 22 10.48 1.88 -15.45
C THR A 22 10.73 1.74 -13.95
N LYS A 23 9.81 2.28 -13.15
CA LYS A 23 9.85 2.29 -11.68
C LYS A 23 8.95 1.20 -11.09
N HIS A 24 8.98 0.01 -11.69
CA HIS A 24 8.34 -1.16 -11.08
C HIS A 24 9.29 -1.84 -10.11
N MET A 25 8.73 -2.42 -9.04
CA MET A 25 9.50 -3.22 -8.07
C MET A 25 10.22 -4.40 -8.76
N LYS A 26 9.62 -5.03 -9.77
CA LYS A 26 10.26 -6.13 -10.53
C LYS A 26 11.55 -5.71 -11.24
N ASP A 27 11.66 -4.42 -11.61
CA ASP A 27 12.84 -3.90 -12.31
C ASP A 27 13.94 -3.57 -11.31
N PHE A 28 13.58 -3.06 -10.12
CA PHE A 28 14.51 -2.98 -8.98
C PHE A 28 15.05 -4.36 -8.60
N ILE A 29 14.19 -5.37 -8.46
CA ILE A 29 14.59 -6.75 -8.16
C ILE A 29 15.55 -7.26 -9.25
N ARG A 30 15.26 -7.03 -10.54
CA ARG A 30 16.17 -7.41 -11.64
C ARG A 30 17.53 -6.72 -11.55
N GLY A 31 17.57 -5.46 -11.14
CA GLY A 31 18.81 -4.72 -10.87
C GLY A 31 19.62 -5.35 -9.73
N VAL A 32 18.94 -5.77 -8.65
CA VAL A 32 19.57 -6.52 -7.55
C VAL A 32 20.09 -7.87 -8.03
N GLU A 33 19.31 -8.65 -8.78
CA GLU A 33 19.75 -9.93 -9.36
C GLU A 33 21.00 -9.79 -10.22
N SER A 34 21.03 -8.76 -11.08
CA SER A 34 22.20 -8.48 -11.92
C SER A 34 23.42 -8.12 -11.08
N THR A 35 23.22 -7.44 -9.96
CA THR A 35 24.29 -7.10 -9.01
C THR A 35 24.79 -8.36 -8.30
N GLU A 36 23.90 -9.20 -7.79
CA GLU A 36 24.27 -10.45 -7.11
C GLU A 36 24.98 -11.43 -8.05
N ALA A 37 24.57 -11.51 -9.32
CA ALA A 37 25.16 -12.40 -10.32
C ALA A 37 26.65 -12.10 -10.60
N VAL A 38 27.06 -10.84 -10.49
CA VAL A 38 28.46 -10.43 -10.68
C VAL A 38 29.24 -10.29 -9.37
N ASN A 39 28.59 -10.51 -8.22
CA ASN A 39 29.20 -10.56 -6.89
C ASN A 39 28.82 -11.86 -6.14
N PRO A 40 29.13 -13.05 -6.70
CA PRO A 40 28.57 -14.33 -6.22
C PRO A 40 29.00 -14.76 -4.81
N ASP A 41 30.09 -14.19 -4.29
CA ASP A 41 30.64 -14.52 -2.97
C ASP A 41 30.04 -13.64 -1.85
N LEU A 42 29.26 -12.61 -2.19
CA LEU A 42 28.65 -11.70 -1.21
C LEU A 42 27.38 -12.30 -0.61
N GLN A 43 27.22 -12.14 0.70
CA GLN A 43 25.97 -12.49 1.37
C GLN A 43 24.93 -11.38 1.23
N MET A 44 23.68 -11.70 1.56
CA MET A 44 22.57 -10.74 1.51
C MET A 44 22.89 -9.42 2.25
N LEU A 45 23.51 -9.49 3.43
CA LEU A 45 23.90 -8.30 4.20
C LEU A 45 24.92 -7.44 3.45
N ASP A 46 25.90 -8.06 2.81
CA ASP A 46 26.94 -7.35 2.04
C ASP A 46 26.31 -6.61 0.85
N VAL A 47 25.35 -7.24 0.17
CA VAL A 47 24.60 -6.63 -0.93
C VAL A 47 23.79 -5.43 -0.43
N VAL A 48 23.05 -5.56 0.68
CA VAL A 48 22.27 -4.46 1.25
C VAL A 48 23.17 -3.28 1.65
N LYS A 49 24.29 -3.54 2.33
CA LYS A 49 25.27 -2.51 2.70
C LYS A 49 25.88 -1.83 1.47
N GLY A 50 26.20 -2.61 0.45
CA GLY A 50 26.71 -2.10 -0.81
C GLY A 50 25.70 -1.20 -1.53
N LEU A 51 24.42 -1.55 -1.51
CA LEU A 51 23.33 -0.73 -2.08
C LEU A 51 23.18 0.60 -1.30
N ARG A 52 23.23 0.55 0.04
CA ARG A 52 23.25 1.75 0.90
C ARG A 52 24.44 2.66 0.57
N LYS A 53 25.63 2.08 0.44
CA LYS A 53 26.86 2.78 0.06
C LYS A 53 26.74 3.44 -1.32
N ALA A 54 26.25 2.71 -2.31
CA ALA A 54 26.08 3.20 -3.68
C ALA A 54 25.04 4.32 -3.78
N ALA A 55 23.96 4.25 -2.99
CA ALA A 55 22.96 5.32 -2.89
C ALA A 55 23.48 6.55 -2.15
N GLY A 56 24.57 6.44 -1.38
CA GLY A 56 25.12 7.54 -0.57
C GLY A 56 24.22 7.95 0.59
N PHE A 57 23.35 7.06 1.05
CA PHE A 57 22.34 7.36 2.06
C PHE A 57 22.89 7.16 3.48
N GLU A 58 23.61 8.18 3.98
CA GLU A 58 24.23 8.17 5.30
C GLU A 58 23.73 9.33 6.18
N THR A 59 23.02 9.01 7.25
CA THR A 59 22.62 9.99 8.28
C THR A 59 23.22 9.61 9.64
N ASN A 60 23.27 10.55 10.58
CA ASN A 60 23.73 10.24 11.95
C ASN A 60 22.86 9.16 12.61
N LEU A 61 21.57 9.14 12.30
CA LEU A 61 20.65 8.11 12.79
C LEU A 61 21.01 6.73 12.21
N ILE A 62 21.26 6.66 10.91
CA ILE A 62 21.66 5.42 10.24
C ILE A 62 22.95 4.89 10.85
N LYS A 63 23.97 5.74 11.00
CA LYS A 63 25.25 5.35 11.62
C LYS A 63 25.10 4.90 13.06
N GLN A 64 24.19 5.51 13.82
CA GLN A 64 23.92 5.13 15.20
C GLN A 64 23.42 3.69 15.32
N TYR A 65 22.61 3.21 14.37
CA TYR A 65 22.00 1.88 14.44
C TYR A 65 22.68 0.83 13.56
N LEU A 66 23.23 1.20 12.41
CA LEU A 66 23.80 0.27 11.42
C LEU A 66 25.32 0.34 11.31
N GLY A 67 25.96 1.26 12.04
CA GLY A 67 27.39 1.55 11.93
C GLY A 67 27.72 2.34 10.65
N ASP A 68 29.01 2.66 10.52
CA ASP A 68 29.53 3.23 9.28
C ASP A 68 29.67 2.17 8.17
N LEU A 69 30.08 2.62 6.99
CA LEU A 69 30.26 1.78 5.80
C LEU A 69 31.72 1.43 5.54
N SER A 70 32.59 1.50 6.56
CA SER A 70 34.03 1.25 6.38
C SER A 70 34.34 -0.19 5.94
N ASP A 71 33.50 -1.14 6.34
CA ASP A 71 33.57 -2.56 5.99
C ASP A 71 32.63 -2.94 4.83
N ALA A 72 31.89 -1.99 4.25
CA ALA A 72 30.98 -2.25 3.15
C ALA A 72 31.72 -2.41 1.81
N HIS A 73 31.46 -3.52 1.13
CA HIS A 73 32.00 -3.82 -0.19
C HIS A 73 31.49 -2.83 -1.25
N ASP A 74 32.37 -2.44 -2.17
CA ASP A 74 31.95 -1.77 -3.41
C ASP A 74 31.38 -2.81 -4.35
N LEU A 75 30.09 -2.67 -4.66
CA LEU A 75 29.40 -3.61 -5.55
C LEU A 75 29.92 -3.43 -6.98
N VAL A 76 30.41 -4.52 -7.56
CA VAL A 76 30.64 -4.56 -9.01
C VAL A 76 29.28 -4.54 -9.68
N SER A 77 29.02 -3.61 -10.57
CA SER A 77 27.74 -3.50 -11.28
C SER A 77 27.93 -2.74 -12.59
N ASP A 78 27.06 -3.01 -13.56
CA ASP A 78 26.97 -2.22 -14.78
C ASP A 78 26.63 -0.75 -14.41
N PRO A 79 27.32 0.26 -14.99
CA PRO A 79 27.06 1.66 -14.68
C PRO A 79 25.59 2.08 -14.84
N SER A 80 24.87 1.50 -15.80
CA SER A 80 23.45 1.75 -16.00
C SER A 80 22.58 1.21 -14.86
N VAL A 81 22.89 0.00 -14.37
CA VAL A 81 22.23 -0.61 -13.21
C VAL A 81 22.53 0.19 -11.95
N THR A 82 23.79 0.58 -11.74
CA THR A 82 24.19 1.41 -10.59
C THR A 82 23.47 2.76 -10.60
N SER A 83 23.41 3.43 -11.75
CA SER A 83 22.67 4.69 -11.89
C SER A 83 21.19 4.54 -11.60
N TYR A 84 20.57 3.47 -12.10
CA TYR A 84 19.16 3.18 -11.86
C TYR A 84 18.88 2.90 -10.39
N VAL A 85 19.64 1.99 -9.77
CA VAL A 85 19.54 1.63 -8.34
C VAL A 85 19.66 2.88 -7.47
N ASN A 86 20.64 3.74 -7.76
CA ASN A 86 20.83 5.00 -7.05
C ASN A 86 19.60 5.92 -7.17
N GLU A 87 19.02 6.04 -8.38
CA GLU A 87 17.80 6.84 -8.60
C GLU A 87 16.59 6.31 -7.82
N VAL A 88 16.38 4.99 -7.80
CA VAL A 88 15.18 4.39 -7.19
C VAL A 88 15.30 4.20 -5.68
N ILE A 89 16.51 4.18 -5.12
CA ILE A 89 16.70 4.15 -3.66
C ILE A 89 16.55 5.55 -3.06
N ASN A 90 17.11 6.58 -3.70
CA ASN A 90 17.15 7.91 -3.12
C ASN A 90 15.79 8.61 -3.13
N HIS A 91 15.18 8.67 -1.94
CA HIS A 91 13.93 9.38 -1.73
C HIS A 91 14.13 10.89 -1.77
N SER A 92 13.27 11.58 -2.50
CA SER A 92 13.18 13.04 -2.45
C SER A 92 11.80 13.51 -2.92
N LEU A 93 11.38 14.67 -2.43
CA LEU A 93 10.14 15.31 -2.84
C LEU A 93 10.46 16.68 -3.46
N SER A 94 9.95 16.91 -4.67
CA SER A 94 10.07 18.22 -5.33
C SER A 94 8.94 19.17 -4.92
N GLU A 95 9.14 20.47 -5.14
CA GLU A 95 8.13 21.51 -4.88
C GLU A 95 6.81 21.29 -5.66
N LEU A 96 6.87 20.61 -6.80
CA LEU A 96 5.70 20.27 -7.63
C LEU A 96 5.00 18.97 -7.20
N GLY A 97 5.34 18.43 -6.04
CA GLY A 97 4.74 17.18 -5.52
C GLY A 97 5.19 15.92 -6.25
N LYS A 98 6.22 15.97 -7.10
CA LYS A 98 6.84 14.76 -7.66
C LYS A 98 7.73 14.11 -6.60
N GLU A 99 7.47 12.84 -6.35
CA GLU A 99 8.20 12.04 -5.38
C GLU A 99 9.10 11.03 -6.11
N LYS A 100 10.38 10.98 -5.70
CA LYS A 100 11.40 10.05 -6.21
C LYS A 100 11.75 9.02 -5.15
N GLY A 101 12.44 7.96 -5.54
CA GLY A 101 12.80 6.86 -4.65
C GLY A 101 11.64 5.90 -4.34
N VAL A 102 10.60 5.92 -5.18
CA VAL A 102 9.36 5.13 -5.03
C VAL A 102 9.23 4.20 -6.22
N VAL A 103 8.71 2.99 -5.97
CA VAL A 103 8.40 2.00 -7.01
C VAL A 103 6.97 1.48 -6.89
N LEU A 104 6.36 1.13 -8.03
CA LEU A 104 5.07 0.45 -8.10
C LEU A 104 5.26 -1.05 -7.91
N THR A 105 4.51 -1.64 -6.98
CA THR A 105 4.50 -3.08 -6.73
C THR A 105 3.37 -3.77 -7.48
N LEU A 106 3.48 -5.09 -7.63
CA LEU A 106 2.49 -5.91 -8.34
C LEU A 106 1.10 -5.87 -7.70
N ASP A 107 1.03 -5.62 -6.39
CA ASP A 107 -0.23 -5.49 -5.64
C ASP A 107 -0.88 -4.10 -5.75
N GLY A 108 -0.29 -3.17 -6.52
CA GLY A 108 -0.78 -1.81 -6.69
C GLY A 108 -0.30 -0.81 -5.63
N SER A 109 0.47 -1.25 -4.62
CA SER A 109 1.06 -0.37 -3.61
C SER A 109 2.29 0.35 -4.14
N ASN A 110 2.55 1.53 -3.58
CA ASN A 110 3.72 2.36 -3.87
C ASN A 110 4.69 2.27 -2.69
N VAL A 111 5.94 1.92 -2.95
CA VAL A 111 6.92 1.60 -1.91
C VAL A 111 8.15 2.49 -2.07
N ALA A 112 8.51 3.23 -1.03
CA ALA A 112 9.81 3.88 -0.96
C ALA A 112 10.90 2.85 -0.57
N LEU A 113 11.96 2.74 -1.37
CA LEU A 113 12.96 1.68 -1.19
C LEU A 113 13.92 1.94 -0.01
N ALA A 114 14.27 3.19 0.27
CA ALA A 114 15.20 3.53 1.36
C ALA A 114 14.79 2.98 2.74
N PRO A 115 13.60 3.28 3.30
CA PRO A 115 13.22 2.74 4.60
C PRO A 115 13.02 1.22 4.59
N MET A 116 12.67 0.64 3.43
CA MET A 116 12.57 -0.81 3.26
C MET A 116 13.95 -1.48 3.43
N LEU A 117 14.97 -0.97 2.73
CA LEU A 117 16.34 -1.49 2.80
C LEU A 117 16.96 -1.29 4.18
N LEU A 118 16.72 -0.14 4.84
CA LEU A 118 17.22 0.10 6.19
C LEU A 118 16.66 -0.89 7.22
N GLY A 119 15.37 -1.20 7.13
CA GLY A 119 14.74 -2.19 8.01
C GLY A 119 15.33 -3.59 7.80
N LEU A 120 15.55 -3.96 6.54
CA LEU A 120 16.17 -5.22 6.18
C LEU A 120 17.62 -5.32 6.70
N GLU A 121 18.43 -4.27 6.52
CA GLU A 121 19.80 -4.23 7.04
C GLU A 121 19.82 -4.38 8.57
N ALA A 122 18.95 -3.64 9.28
CA ALA A 122 18.80 -3.75 10.73
C ALA A 122 18.46 -5.18 11.16
N GLY A 123 17.56 -5.85 10.44
CA GLY A 123 17.22 -7.25 10.68
C GLY A 123 18.39 -8.20 10.49
N LEU A 124 19.11 -8.08 9.37
CA LEU A 124 20.26 -8.93 9.03
C LEU A 124 21.44 -8.73 10.00
N GLN A 125 21.61 -7.52 10.54
CA GLN A 125 22.59 -7.24 11.59
C GLN A 125 22.11 -7.64 13.00
N SER A 126 20.89 -8.18 13.13
CA SER A 126 20.24 -8.45 14.44
C SER A 126 20.08 -7.21 15.32
N THR A 127 20.07 -6.02 14.74
CA THR A 127 19.85 -4.74 15.43
C THR A 127 18.35 -4.45 15.55
N VAL A 128 17.63 -5.30 16.29
CA VAL A 128 16.16 -5.20 16.46
C VAL A 128 15.72 -3.85 17.01
N GLN A 129 16.56 -3.20 17.84
CA GLN A 129 16.29 -1.86 18.36
C GLN A 129 16.25 -0.78 17.28
N GLY A 130 16.92 -1.00 16.14
CA GLY A 130 16.96 -0.10 15.00
C GLY A 130 15.75 -0.23 14.06
N LEU A 131 14.94 -1.29 14.18
CA LEU A 131 13.81 -1.53 13.25
C LEU A 131 12.81 -0.38 13.27
N TYR A 132 12.37 0.09 14.43
CA TYR A 132 11.41 1.19 14.52
C TYR A 132 12.01 2.55 14.12
N PRO A 133 13.19 2.99 14.64
CA PRO A 133 13.82 4.26 14.27
C PRO A 133 14.09 4.42 12.79
N LEU A 134 14.64 3.37 12.16
CA LEU A 134 15.09 3.44 10.78
C LEU A 134 13.95 3.33 9.77
N THR A 135 12.86 2.66 10.12
CA THR A 135 11.77 2.39 9.17
C THR A 135 10.59 3.34 9.30
N LEU A 136 10.19 3.69 10.54
CA LEU A 136 8.92 4.39 10.79
C LEU A 136 9.07 5.65 11.62
N THR A 137 9.64 5.56 12.82
CA THR A 137 9.51 6.64 13.81
C THR A 137 10.26 7.89 13.38
N HIS A 138 11.41 7.79 12.71
CA HIS A 138 12.11 8.97 12.21
C HIS A 138 11.26 9.81 11.24
N ASN A 139 10.68 9.15 10.22
CA ASN A 139 9.89 9.81 9.19
C ASN A 139 8.58 10.38 9.76
N LEU A 140 7.86 9.60 10.59
CA LEU A 140 6.62 10.05 11.21
C LEU A 140 6.86 11.26 12.13
N VAL A 141 7.89 11.19 12.99
CA VAL A 141 8.22 12.28 13.91
C VAL A 141 8.65 13.54 13.15
N ALA A 142 9.46 13.39 12.09
CA ALA A 142 9.84 14.52 11.24
C ALA A 142 8.61 15.16 10.58
N SER A 143 7.66 14.35 10.09
CA SER A 143 6.43 14.83 9.47
C SER A 143 5.51 15.54 10.46
N PHE A 144 5.35 15.02 11.68
CA PHE A 144 4.52 15.66 12.71
C PHE A 144 5.09 17.00 13.16
N LEU A 145 6.41 17.08 13.35
CA LEU A 145 7.08 18.34 13.65
C LEU A 145 6.92 19.36 12.53
N HIS A 146 7.08 18.91 11.28
CA HIS A 146 6.88 19.78 10.13
C HIS A 146 5.45 20.30 10.05
N HIS A 147 4.47 19.45 10.35
CA HIS A 147 3.06 19.81 10.40
C HIS A 147 2.75 20.83 11.50
N VAL A 148 3.26 20.64 12.72
CA VAL A 148 3.10 21.61 13.83
C VAL A 148 3.59 23.01 13.43
N HIS A 149 4.65 23.11 12.64
CA HIS A 149 5.19 24.39 12.17
C HIS A 149 4.48 24.96 10.93
N ASN A 150 3.79 24.12 10.14
CA ASN A 150 3.30 24.46 8.80
C ASN A 150 1.84 23.98 8.55
N GLU A 151 1.03 23.86 9.60
CA GLU A 151 -0.27 23.19 9.62
C GLU A 151 -1.20 23.54 8.45
N LYS A 152 -1.22 24.81 8.02
CA LYS A 152 -2.09 25.28 6.92
C LYS A 152 -1.73 24.78 5.53
N ASN A 153 -0.52 24.24 5.35
CA ASN A 153 0.03 23.90 4.04
C ASN A 153 0.46 22.44 3.92
N THR A 154 0.22 21.62 4.96
CA THR A 154 0.81 20.28 5.07
C THR A 154 -0.15 19.31 5.73
N LEU A 155 -0.09 18.05 5.33
CA LEU A 155 -0.74 16.95 6.05
C LEU A 155 0.24 16.38 7.08
N SER A 156 -0.29 15.81 8.17
CA SER A 156 0.51 15.17 9.21
C SER A 156 1.31 13.97 8.66
N PHE A 157 0.70 13.16 7.78
CA PHE A 157 1.33 12.05 7.07
C PHE A 157 0.40 11.49 5.97
N GLY A 158 0.88 10.49 5.22
CA GLY A 158 0.05 9.60 4.41
C GLY A 158 -0.44 10.20 3.10
N THR A 159 0.21 11.26 2.59
CA THR A 159 -0.14 11.79 1.28
C THR A 159 0.09 10.72 0.21
N LYS A 160 -0.99 10.33 -0.47
CA LYS A 160 -0.97 9.39 -1.60
C LYS A 160 -0.64 10.10 -2.90
N GLY A 161 -0.31 9.31 -3.92
CA GLY A 161 -0.01 9.79 -5.26
C GLY A 161 -0.48 8.83 -6.35
N PHE A 162 -0.15 9.17 -7.58
CA PHE A 162 -0.44 8.38 -8.76
C PHE A 162 0.73 8.38 -9.72
N TRP A 163 0.79 7.34 -10.55
CA TRP A 163 1.75 7.20 -11.63
C TRP A 163 1.23 7.83 -12.92
N ASP A 164 2.14 8.37 -13.72
CA ASP A 164 1.89 8.78 -15.10
C ASP A 164 1.39 7.61 -15.98
N SER A 165 1.85 6.38 -15.68
CA SER A 165 1.37 5.15 -16.29
C SER A 165 1.48 3.99 -15.31
N ILE A 166 0.42 3.20 -15.17
CA ILE A 166 0.45 1.96 -14.37
C ILE A 166 1.31 0.89 -15.06
N SER A 167 1.19 0.76 -16.38
CA SER A 167 1.93 -0.27 -17.14
C SER A 167 3.41 0.07 -17.28
N SER A 168 3.77 1.35 -17.36
CA SER A 168 5.13 1.84 -17.55
C SER A 168 5.42 3.07 -16.65
N PRO A 169 5.45 2.89 -15.32
CA PRO A 169 5.57 3.98 -14.35
C PRO A 169 6.94 4.65 -14.46
N LYS A 170 6.94 5.99 -14.57
CA LYS A 170 8.17 6.79 -14.63
C LYS A 170 8.15 7.97 -13.66
N VAL A 171 6.98 8.54 -13.43
CA VAL A 171 6.81 9.71 -12.55
C VAL A 171 5.66 9.45 -11.59
N TYR A 172 5.98 9.49 -10.29
CA TYR A 172 5.00 9.45 -9.21
C TYR A 172 4.73 10.87 -8.71
N THR A 173 3.45 11.25 -8.64
CA THR A 173 3.01 12.59 -8.25
C THR A 173 2.00 12.50 -7.13
N LEU A 174 2.20 13.28 -6.05
CA LEU A 174 1.26 13.37 -4.94
C LEU A 174 -0.09 13.93 -5.39
N SER A 175 -1.18 13.39 -4.85
CA SER A 175 -2.56 13.78 -5.19
C SER A 175 -3.08 14.97 -4.38
N ASP A 176 -2.39 15.34 -3.30
CA ASP A 176 -2.80 16.36 -2.34
C ASP A 176 -1.58 17.06 -1.73
N LEU A 177 -1.80 17.92 -0.74
CA LEU A 177 -0.76 18.60 0.02
C LEU A 177 0.31 17.63 0.53
N PRO A 178 1.60 17.98 0.38
CA PRO A 178 2.68 17.09 0.74
C PRO A 178 2.75 16.90 2.26
N SER A 179 3.12 15.69 2.66
CA SER A 179 3.60 15.35 3.99
C SER A 179 5.02 14.81 3.88
N LEU A 180 5.84 14.97 4.92
CA LEU A 180 7.21 14.42 4.91
C LEU A 180 7.21 12.90 5.10
N ALA A 181 6.16 12.35 5.69
CA ALA A 181 5.90 10.91 5.73
C ALA A 181 4.79 10.56 4.73
N THR A 182 5.13 10.55 3.44
CA THR A 182 4.21 10.13 2.37
C THR A 182 3.72 8.70 2.58
N ASP A 183 2.62 8.33 1.92
CA ASP A 183 2.10 6.95 1.96
C ASP A 183 3.17 5.95 1.49
N ALA A 184 3.95 6.29 0.46
CA ALA A 184 5.02 5.44 -0.04
C ALA A 184 6.17 5.24 0.96
N LEU A 185 6.56 6.29 1.69
CA LEU A 185 7.55 6.19 2.76
C LEU A 185 7.08 5.31 3.90
N ILE A 186 5.81 5.45 4.30
CA ILE A 186 5.24 4.64 5.36
C ILE A 186 5.13 3.18 4.94
N ILE A 187 4.64 2.90 3.73
CA ILE A 187 4.55 1.53 3.21
C ILE A 187 5.96 0.90 3.10
N GLY A 188 6.96 1.65 2.61
CA GLY A 188 8.35 1.20 2.60
C GLY A 188 8.91 0.92 3.99
N GLY A 189 8.57 1.77 4.98
CA GLY A 189 8.90 1.52 6.38
C GLY A 189 8.23 0.27 6.96
N ILE A 190 6.94 0.08 6.68
CA ILE A 190 6.21 -1.13 7.09
C ILE A 190 6.87 -2.38 6.48
N ASP A 191 7.22 -2.35 5.19
CA ASP A 191 7.88 -3.46 4.52
C ASP A 191 9.28 -3.73 5.10
N GLY A 192 10.08 -2.68 5.34
CA GLY A 192 11.37 -2.80 6.01
C GLY A 192 11.25 -3.38 7.41
N PHE A 193 10.23 -2.98 8.17
CA PHE A 193 9.96 -3.53 9.49
C PHE A 193 9.58 -5.01 9.43
N ILE A 194 8.69 -5.40 8.49
CA ILE A 194 8.25 -6.79 8.31
C ILE A 194 9.44 -7.67 7.90
N LEU A 195 10.14 -7.29 6.83
CA LEU A 195 11.25 -8.07 6.28
C LEU A 195 12.42 -8.12 7.27
N GLY A 196 12.77 -6.99 7.88
CA GLY A 196 13.79 -6.92 8.93
C GLY A 196 13.47 -7.80 10.14
N SER A 197 12.21 -7.78 10.60
CA SER A 197 11.77 -8.66 11.68
C SER A 197 11.89 -10.14 11.28
N GLU A 198 11.50 -10.49 10.06
CA GLU A 198 11.57 -11.88 9.59
C GLU A 198 13.01 -12.40 9.56
N VAL A 199 13.91 -11.68 8.89
CA VAL A 199 15.30 -12.13 8.69
C VAL A 199 16.12 -12.13 9.99
N SER A 200 15.73 -11.32 10.98
CA SER A 200 16.38 -11.29 12.31
C SER A 200 16.24 -12.62 13.08
N THR A 201 15.28 -13.47 12.71
CA THR A 201 15.02 -14.74 13.41
C THR A 201 15.94 -15.90 12.95
N SER A 202 16.93 -15.62 12.09
CA SER A 202 17.98 -16.55 11.60
C SER A 202 17.50 -17.80 10.83
N ASN A 203 16.19 -17.98 10.63
CA ASN A 203 15.57 -19.16 9.99
C ASN A 203 14.86 -18.85 8.66
N HIS A 204 15.14 -17.70 8.05
CA HIS A 204 14.66 -17.40 6.69
C HIS A 204 15.24 -18.38 5.66
N ARG A 205 14.44 -18.69 4.62
CA ARG A 205 14.77 -19.72 3.62
C ARG A 205 15.65 -19.16 2.50
N GLU A 206 15.45 -17.90 2.18
CA GLU A 206 16.03 -17.19 1.06
C GLU A 206 17.50 -16.87 1.36
N ARG A 207 18.37 -17.13 0.38
CA ARG A 207 19.82 -16.99 0.53
C ARG A 207 20.38 -15.70 -0.08
N SER A 208 19.58 -15.03 -0.92
CA SER A 208 19.93 -13.78 -1.60
C SER A 208 18.86 -12.72 -1.38
N LEU A 209 19.22 -11.45 -1.56
CA LEU A 209 18.31 -10.32 -1.46
C LEU A 209 17.24 -10.41 -2.54
N SER A 210 17.62 -10.75 -3.78
CA SER A 210 16.65 -10.85 -4.87
C SER A 210 15.60 -11.94 -4.63
N ASP A 211 15.97 -13.11 -4.09
CA ASP A 211 15.03 -14.19 -3.80
C ASP A 211 14.04 -13.79 -2.69
N LEU A 212 14.50 -13.09 -1.66
CA LEU A 212 13.65 -12.55 -0.61
C LEU A 212 12.65 -11.52 -1.17
N LEU A 213 13.14 -10.57 -1.96
CA LEU A 213 12.29 -9.54 -2.57
C LEU A 213 11.30 -10.14 -3.58
N LYS A 214 11.69 -11.15 -4.36
CA LYS A 214 10.78 -11.89 -5.25
C LYS A 214 9.67 -12.58 -4.47
N SER A 215 10.05 -13.33 -3.43
CA SER A 215 9.10 -14.07 -2.61
C SER A 215 8.07 -13.15 -1.97
N TYR A 216 8.49 -11.95 -1.56
CA TYR A 216 7.60 -10.96 -0.96
C TYR A 216 6.75 -10.17 -1.98
N TYR A 217 7.36 -9.60 -3.03
CA TYR A 217 6.71 -8.63 -3.93
C TYR A 217 6.18 -9.20 -5.25
N SER A 218 6.59 -10.40 -5.63
CA SER A 218 6.27 -10.96 -6.96
C SER A 218 5.27 -12.13 -6.92
N HIS A 219 4.65 -12.39 -5.77
CA HIS A 219 3.67 -13.45 -5.64
C HIS A 219 2.42 -13.15 -6.49
N GLN A 220 2.04 -14.08 -7.36
CA GLN A 220 0.77 -14.05 -8.07
C GLN A 220 -0.13 -15.17 -7.52
N PRO A 221 -1.35 -14.85 -7.05
CA PRO A 221 -2.28 -15.87 -6.61
C PRO A 221 -2.58 -16.86 -7.75
N ASP A 222 -2.57 -18.16 -7.42
CA ASP A 222 -3.04 -19.20 -8.34
C ASP A 222 -4.58 -19.26 -8.34
N ALA A 223 -5.16 -20.32 -8.92
CA ALA A 223 -6.61 -20.49 -8.96
C ALA A 223 -7.26 -20.58 -7.57
N ALA A 224 -6.51 -20.91 -6.50
CA ALA A 224 -7.00 -20.93 -5.12
C ALA A 224 -6.96 -19.53 -4.45
N GLY A 225 -6.43 -18.52 -5.14
CA GLY A 225 -6.49 -17.13 -4.72
C GLY A 225 -5.61 -16.79 -3.50
N LEU A 226 -5.83 -15.62 -2.91
CA LEU A 226 -5.02 -15.12 -1.79
C LEU A 226 -5.13 -15.96 -0.51
N ASP A 227 -6.21 -16.73 -0.37
CA ASP A 227 -6.46 -17.59 0.79
C ASP A 227 -5.40 -18.70 0.91
N ALA A 228 -4.96 -19.27 -0.22
CA ALA A 228 -3.92 -20.30 -0.27
C ALA A 228 -2.48 -19.75 -0.31
N SER A 229 -2.33 -18.44 -0.52
CA SER A 229 -1.02 -17.81 -0.70
C SER A 229 -0.15 -17.83 0.57
N PRO A 230 1.19 -17.83 0.44
CA PRO A 230 2.12 -17.81 1.56
C PRO A 230 1.84 -16.65 2.54
N ARG A 231 2.32 -16.79 3.78
CA ARG A 231 2.15 -15.77 4.82
C ARG A 231 2.87 -14.46 4.44
N LEU A 232 4.14 -14.56 4.04
CA LEU A 232 5.04 -13.43 3.86
C LEU A 232 5.02 -12.93 2.41
N ILE A 233 3.96 -12.23 2.04
CA ILE A 233 3.80 -11.57 0.74
C ILE A 233 3.24 -10.16 0.93
N SER A 234 3.49 -9.28 -0.04
CA SER A 234 3.12 -7.86 0.04
C SER A 234 1.60 -7.64 0.06
N GLN A 235 0.81 -8.50 -0.60
CA GLN A 235 -0.65 -8.46 -0.53
C GLN A 235 -1.19 -8.67 0.90
N LYS A 236 -0.39 -9.30 1.78
CA LYS A 236 -0.72 -9.55 3.20
C LYS A 236 0.01 -8.58 4.14
N ARG A 237 0.63 -7.52 3.63
CA ARG A 237 1.42 -6.51 4.35
C ARG A 237 0.77 -6.02 5.64
N ARG A 238 -0.46 -5.50 5.57
CA ARG A 238 -1.16 -4.90 6.73
C ARG A 238 -1.40 -5.93 7.84
N MET A 239 -1.81 -7.14 7.46
CA MET A 239 -1.97 -8.25 8.41
C MET A 239 -0.63 -8.66 9.03
N ASN A 240 0.43 -8.78 8.23
CA ASN A 240 1.77 -9.13 8.72
C ASN A 240 2.32 -8.04 9.66
N PHE A 241 2.17 -6.78 9.28
CA PHE A 241 2.55 -5.64 10.11
C PHE A 241 1.85 -5.69 11.47
N LYS A 242 0.51 -5.82 11.47
CA LYS A 242 -0.29 -5.91 12.71
C LYS A 242 0.13 -7.06 13.63
N LYS A 243 0.59 -8.18 13.07
CA LYS A 243 1.05 -9.34 13.85
C LYS A 243 2.44 -9.16 14.46
N LEU A 244 3.31 -8.39 13.80
CA LEU A 244 4.70 -8.20 14.20
C LEU A 244 4.91 -6.96 15.08
N VAL A 245 4.13 -5.90 14.84
CA VAL A 245 4.33 -4.60 15.48
C VAL A 245 3.79 -4.58 16.91
N SER A 246 4.55 -3.97 17.81
CA SER A 246 4.05 -3.53 19.12
C SER A 246 3.70 -2.05 19.03
N PHE A 247 2.41 -1.74 18.91
CA PHE A 247 1.94 -0.35 18.79
C PHE A 247 2.30 0.50 20.02
N SER A 248 2.30 -0.09 21.22
CA SER A 248 2.73 0.62 22.43
C SER A 248 4.22 0.98 22.38
N LEU A 249 5.07 0.08 21.90
CA LEU A 249 6.49 0.34 21.73
C LEU A 249 6.75 1.37 20.63
N LEU A 250 6.06 1.24 19.48
CA LEU A 250 6.14 2.23 18.39
C LEU A 250 5.80 3.63 18.90
N LYS A 251 4.67 3.79 19.62
CA LYS A 251 4.26 5.07 20.21
C LYS A 251 5.30 5.59 21.21
N SER A 252 5.79 4.72 22.10
CA SER A 252 6.83 5.08 23.08
C SER A 252 8.10 5.60 22.40
N GLN A 253 8.54 4.96 21.32
CA GLN A 253 9.73 5.40 20.61
C GLN A 253 9.53 6.72 19.85
N MET A 254 8.34 6.98 19.31
CA MET A 254 8.02 8.29 18.71
C MET A 254 8.12 9.41 19.75
N VAL A 255 7.56 9.19 20.94
CA VAL A 255 7.65 10.15 22.05
C VAL A 255 9.10 10.34 22.50
N GLN A 256 9.88 9.26 22.67
CA GLN A 256 11.30 9.35 23.06
C GLN A 256 12.14 10.13 22.03
N ALA A 257 11.94 9.90 20.74
CA ALA A 257 12.64 10.62 19.67
C ALA A 257 12.42 12.14 19.69
N LEU A 258 11.39 12.61 20.41
CA LEU A 258 11.06 14.01 20.58
C LEU A 258 11.58 14.61 21.88
N THR A 259 11.65 13.82 22.96
CA THR A 259 12.19 14.29 24.25
C THR A 259 13.63 14.83 24.15
N VAL A 260 14.38 14.35 23.17
CA VAL A 260 15.77 14.74 22.91
C VAL A 260 15.93 16.00 22.05
N ARG A 261 14.84 16.67 21.65
CA ARG A 261 14.91 17.91 20.83
C ARG A 261 14.85 19.17 21.72
N PRO A 262 15.94 19.93 21.86
CA PRO A 262 16.09 20.95 22.91
C PRO A 262 15.37 22.30 22.64
N ASN A 263 14.78 22.51 21.45
CA ASN A 263 14.40 23.86 20.99
C ASN A 263 12.88 24.12 20.91
N LEU A 264 12.05 23.33 21.58
CA LEU A 264 10.59 23.54 21.57
C LEU A 264 10.14 24.32 22.81
N ASN A 265 9.37 25.40 22.58
CA ASN A 265 8.70 26.11 23.67
C ASN A 265 7.52 25.28 24.23
N GLU A 266 6.95 25.69 25.37
CA GLU A 266 5.88 24.94 26.05
C GLU A 266 4.62 24.76 25.18
N THR A 267 4.25 25.78 24.40
CA THR A 267 3.09 25.72 23.50
C THR A 267 3.32 24.77 22.34
N GLU A 268 4.50 24.80 21.73
CA GLU A 268 4.90 23.88 20.67
C GLU A 268 4.95 22.43 21.17
N ARG A 269 5.47 22.22 22.39
CA ARG A 269 5.51 20.91 23.03
C ARG A 269 4.11 20.34 23.22
N LYS A 270 3.18 21.13 23.77
CA LYS A 270 1.80 20.69 23.96
C LYS A 270 1.12 20.35 22.63
N ARG A 271 1.23 21.22 21.62
CA ARG A 271 0.66 20.94 20.29
C ARG A 271 1.24 19.69 19.67
N LEU A 272 2.54 19.49 19.83
CA LEU A 272 3.23 18.32 19.31
C LEU A 272 2.74 17.04 20.01
N ASP A 273 2.53 17.06 21.33
CA ASP A 273 1.94 15.93 22.05
C ASP A 273 0.54 15.57 21.53
N ASP A 274 -0.30 16.58 21.26
CA ASP A 274 -1.64 16.39 20.67
C ASP A 274 -1.52 15.77 19.26
N VAL A 275 -0.70 16.35 18.38
CA VAL A 275 -0.46 15.87 17.01
C VAL A 275 0.10 14.45 16.97
N ILE A 276 0.97 14.07 17.92
CA ILE A 276 1.46 12.69 17.99
C ILE A 276 0.36 11.74 18.39
N ASN A 277 -0.44 12.09 19.40
CA ASN A 277 -1.49 11.20 19.87
C ASN A 277 -2.53 10.98 18.78
N GLU A 278 -3.06 12.06 18.21
CA GLU A 278 -4.03 12.00 17.11
C GLU A 278 -3.42 11.39 15.85
N GLY A 279 -2.22 11.82 15.46
CA GLY A 279 -1.52 11.31 14.29
C GLY A 279 -1.15 9.83 14.41
N PHE A 280 -0.81 9.36 15.62
CA PHE A 280 -0.55 7.96 15.88
C PHE A 280 -1.82 7.12 15.79
N ASP A 281 -2.92 7.60 16.39
CA ASP A 281 -4.20 6.90 16.34
C ASP A 281 -4.71 6.83 14.89
N GLN A 282 -4.55 7.90 14.12
CA GLN A 282 -4.80 7.91 12.68
C GLN A 282 -3.85 6.96 11.92
N PHE A 283 -2.56 6.89 12.26
CA PHE A 283 -1.62 5.95 11.64
C PHE A 283 -2.06 4.50 11.85
N VAL A 284 -2.42 4.13 13.08
CA VAL A 284 -2.92 2.79 13.40
C VAL A 284 -4.21 2.51 12.64
N HIS A 285 -5.14 3.47 12.65
CA HIS A 285 -6.38 3.37 11.90
C HIS A 285 -6.14 3.11 10.42
N VAL A 286 -5.33 3.95 9.76
CA VAL A 286 -5.08 3.89 8.32
C VAL A 286 -4.27 2.66 7.93
N TYR A 287 -3.24 2.26 8.67
CA TYR A 287 -2.29 1.22 8.22
C TYR A 287 -2.45 -0.16 8.88
N ALA A 288 -3.25 -0.27 9.95
CA ALA A 288 -3.45 -1.54 10.66
C ALA A 288 -4.92 -1.95 10.86
N VAL A 289 -5.86 -1.00 10.76
CA VAL A 289 -7.30 -1.29 10.81
C VAL A 289 -7.89 -1.31 9.41
N CYS A 290 -7.64 -0.27 8.62
CA CYS A 290 -8.22 -0.16 7.29
C CYS A 290 -7.60 -1.16 6.29
N PRO A 291 -8.41 -1.70 5.36
CA PRO A 291 -7.89 -2.47 4.25
C PRO A 291 -7.06 -1.57 3.33
N ASN A 292 -6.35 -2.16 2.37
CA ASN A 292 -5.69 -1.35 1.35
C ASN A 292 -6.74 -0.77 0.40
N ILE A 293 -6.95 0.55 0.50
CA ILE A 293 -7.88 1.27 -0.38
C ILE A 293 -7.09 1.92 -1.51
N ILE A 294 -7.24 1.40 -2.73
CA ILE A 294 -6.71 1.99 -3.96
C ILE A 294 -7.57 3.20 -4.31
N SER A 295 -6.96 4.38 -4.28
CA SER A 295 -7.65 5.64 -4.58
C SER A 295 -8.05 5.73 -6.04
N ARG A 296 -9.00 6.63 -6.32
CA ARG A 296 -9.39 6.99 -7.69
C ARG A 296 -8.21 7.29 -8.61
N SER A 297 -7.24 8.07 -8.13
CA SER A 297 -6.06 8.43 -8.91
C SER A 297 -5.14 7.22 -9.18
N GLN A 298 -5.01 6.31 -8.21
CA GLN A 298 -4.16 5.11 -8.35
C GLN A 298 -4.68 4.12 -9.40
N TRP A 299 -6.00 3.90 -9.50
CA TRP A 299 -6.57 3.02 -10.54
C TRP A 299 -6.89 3.72 -11.87
N GLY A 300 -6.57 5.02 -11.98
CA GLY A 300 -6.75 5.79 -13.21
C GLY A 300 -8.21 6.12 -13.52
N ALA A 301 -8.96 6.52 -12.49
CA ALA A 301 -10.35 6.96 -12.63
C ALA A 301 -10.47 8.23 -13.49
N ALA A 302 -11.51 8.29 -14.30
CA ALA A 302 -11.98 9.55 -14.85
C ALA A 302 -12.53 10.47 -13.73
N ALA A 303 -12.55 11.77 -13.99
CA ALA A 303 -13.20 12.73 -13.10
C ALA A 303 -14.72 12.49 -13.03
N PHE A 304 -15.35 13.01 -11.98
CA PHE A 304 -16.81 13.08 -11.91
C PHE A 304 -17.35 13.95 -13.05
N ILE A 305 -18.50 13.54 -13.61
CA ILE A 305 -19.29 14.33 -14.54
C ILE A 305 -20.36 15.09 -13.76
N GLY A 306 -20.38 16.42 -13.92
CA GLY A 306 -21.28 17.32 -13.21
C GLY A 306 -20.86 17.54 -11.75
N SER A 307 -21.83 17.92 -10.92
CA SER A 307 -21.61 18.29 -9.52
C SER A 307 -22.13 17.19 -8.58
N PRO A 308 -21.28 16.29 -8.07
CA PRO A 308 -21.71 15.26 -7.12
C PRO A 308 -22.21 15.89 -5.81
N SER A 309 -23.12 15.19 -5.14
CA SER A 309 -23.67 15.61 -3.84
C SER A 309 -22.97 14.91 -2.69
N TYR A 310 -22.80 15.62 -1.57
CA TYR A 310 -22.23 15.04 -0.35
C TYR A 310 -23.21 14.13 0.39
N LEU A 311 -22.66 13.09 1.03
CA LEU A 311 -23.38 12.28 2.02
C LEU A 311 -23.52 13.02 3.35
N SER A 312 -24.57 12.71 4.09
CA SER A 312 -24.64 13.03 5.52
C SER A 312 -24.07 11.84 6.29
N LEU A 313 -22.91 12.05 6.93
CA LEU A 313 -22.19 11.03 7.69
C LEU A 313 -22.49 11.12 9.20
N PRO A 314 -22.39 10.00 9.94
CA PRO A 314 -22.21 8.64 9.44
C PRO A 314 -23.45 8.12 8.71
N VAL A 315 -23.26 7.33 7.65
CA VAL A 315 -24.40 6.66 6.99
C VAL A 315 -24.89 5.47 7.83
N PRO A 316 -26.22 5.21 7.89
CA PRO A 316 -26.76 4.10 8.67
C PRO A 316 -26.78 2.74 7.95
N TYR A 317 -26.53 2.69 6.63
CA TYR A 317 -26.73 1.48 5.83
C TYR A 317 -25.49 1.05 5.04
N LEU A 318 -25.29 -0.26 4.92
CA LEU A 318 -24.32 -0.89 4.04
C LEU A 318 -25.03 -1.85 3.10
N PHE A 319 -24.86 -1.65 1.79
CA PHE A 319 -25.42 -2.50 0.75
C PHE A 319 -24.32 -3.31 0.06
N ILE A 320 -24.50 -4.63 0.01
CA ILE A 320 -23.61 -5.54 -0.68
C ILE A 320 -24.12 -5.81 -2.10
N HIS A 321 -23.21 -5.70 -3.06
CA HIS A 321 -23.44 -5.91 -4.48
C HIS A 321 -22.44 -6.93 -5.05
N HIS A 322 -22.77 -7.48 -6.20
CA HIS A 322 -21.80 -8.03 -7.14
C HIS A 322 -21.83 -7.21 -8.43
N THR A 323 -20.80 -7.31 -9.26
CA THR A 323 -20.79 -6.59 -10.54
C THR A 323 -21.63 -7.29 -11.58
N TYR A 324 -21.72 -8.63 -11.56
CA TYR A 324 -22.25 -9.51 -12.61
C TYR A 324 -21.53 -9.37 -13.96
N GLN A 325 -21.32 -8.15 -14.45
CA GLN A 325 -20.39 -7.80 -15.51
C GLN A 325 -19.46 -6.68 -15.02
N PRO A 326 -18.12 -6.87 -15.01
CA PRO A 326 -17.40 -8.10 -15.36
C PRO A 326 -17.77 -9.30 -14.46
N SER A 327 -17.88 -10.48 -15.07
CA SER A 327 -18.38 -11.72 -14.43
C SER A 327 -17.30 -12.56 -13.78
N LYS A 328 -16.04 -12.38 -14.18
CA LYS A 328 -14.90 -13.08 -13.59
C LYS A 328 -14.29 -12.23 -12.48
N PRO A 329 -13.90 -12.84 -11.34
CA PRO A 329 -13.11 -12.15 -10.35
C PRO A 329 -11.76 -11.71 -10.95
N CYS A 330 -11.33 -10.49 -10.62
CA CYS A 330 -10.01 -9.99 -10.97
C CYS A 330 -9.02 -10.36 -9.85
N THR A 331 -7.83 -10.84 -10.20
CA THR A 331 -6.83 -11.38 -9.23
C THR A 331 -5.50 -10.64 -9.23
N THR A 332 -5.35 -9.62 -10.08
CA THR A 332 -4.18 -8.74 -10.13
C THR A 332 -4.63 -7.28 -10.12
N PHE A 333 -3.78 -6.40 -9.61
CA PHE A 333 -4.04 -4.97 -9.57
C PHE A 333 -4.37 -4.41 -10.97
N ASP A 334 -3.62 -4.78 -11.99
CA ASP A 334 -3.83 -4.32 -13.38
C ASP A 334 -5.20 -4.72 -13.91
N GLN A 335 -5.61 -5.98 -13.68
CA GLN A 335 -6.91 -6.49 -14.11
C GLN A 335 -8.05 -5.78 -13.36
N CYS A 336 -7.94 -5.68 -12.04
CA CYS A 336 -8.96 -5.03 -11.22
C CYS A 336 -9.09 -3.53 -11.54
N ALA A 337 -7.97 -2.83 -11.74
CA ALA A 337 -7.99 -1.43 -12.17
C ALA A 337 -8.60 -1.27 -13.59
N SER A 338 -8.35 -2.22 -14.49
CA SER A 338 -9.00 -2.26 -15.82
C SER A 338 -10.51 -2.45 -15.72
N ASP A 339 -10.95 -3.37 -14.87
CA ASP A 339 -12.36 -3.65 -14.61
C ASP A 339 -13.06 -2.44 -13.99
N MET A 340 -12.41 -1.75 -13.04
CA MET A 340 -12.88 -0.48 -12.48
C MET A 340 -13.10 0.59 -13.56
N ARG A 341 -12.11 0.81 -14.43
CA ARG A 341 -12.23 1.77 -15.56
C ARG A 341 -13.33 1.37 -16.53
N SER A 342 -13.49 0.07 -16.80
CA SER A 342 -14.56 -0.44 -17.67
C SER A 342 -15.95 -0.17 -17.08
N MET A 343 -16.16 -0.47 -15.80
CA MET A 343 -17.42 -0.19 -15.09
C MET A 343 -17.70 1.31 -15.01
N GLN A 344 -16.69 2.13 -14.68
CA GLN A 344 -16.85 3.59 -14.66
C GLN A 344 -17.26 4.12 -16.03
N ARG A 345 -16.59 3.68 -17.11
CA ARG A 345 -16.92 4.07 -18.47
C ARG A 345 -18.36 3.73 -18.83
N TYR A 346 -18.80 2.50 -18.53
CA TYR A 346 -20.17 2.07 -18.78
C TYR A 346 -21.18 2.93 -18.00
N HIS A 347 -20.94 3.15 -16.70
CA HIS A 347 -21.83 3.98 -15.88
C HIS A 347 -21.90 5.45 -16.36
N GLN A 348 -20.78 6.04 -16.76
CA GLN A 348 -20.75 7.42 -17.25
C GLN A 348 -21.31 7.56 -18.66
N GLN A 349 -20.83 6.73 -19.60
CA GLN A 349 -21.11 6.91 -21.03
C GLN A 349 -22.38 6.21 -21.49
N THR A 350 -22.76 5.10 -20.85
CA THR A 350 -23.97 4.34 -21.21
C THR A 350 -25.15 4.68 -20.31
N ASN A 351 -24.94 4.75 -18.99
CA ASN A 351 -26.03 5.07 -18.06
C ASN A 351 -26.21 6.58 -17.81
N GLY A 352 -25.27 7.42 -18.24
CA GLY A 352 -25.31 8.87 -18.04
C GLY A 352 -25.09 9.30 -16.57
N TRP A 353 -24.48 8.46 -15.75
CA TRP A 353 -24.22 8.78 -14.34
C TRP A 353 -22.99 9.66 -14.18
N SER A 354 -22.93 10.41 -13.08
CA SER A 354 -21.76 11.25 -12.76
C SER A 354 -20.46 10.46 -12.64
N ASP A 355 -20.54 9.20 -12.21
CA ASP A 355 -19.40 8.35 -11.92
C ASP A 355 -19.84 6.88 -11.74
N ILE A 356 -18.89 5.97 -11.49
CA ILE A 356 -19.17 4.59 -11.07
C ILE A 356 -20.22 4.56 -9.95
N GLY A 357 -21.18 3.62 -10.01
CA GLY A 357 -22.34 3.65 -9.10
C GLY A 357 -22.02 3.34 -7.63
N TYR A 358 -20.98 2.55 -7.37
CA TYR A 358 -20.65 2.04 -6.05
C TYR A 358 -19.78 3.02 -5.24
N SER A 359 -19.90 2.98 -3.91
CA SER A 359 -19.00 3.70 -3.01
C SER A 359 -17.61 3.07 -3.04
N PHE A 360 -17.54 1.75 -2.91
CA PHE A 360 -16.32 0.96 -2.98
C PHE A 360 -16.52 -0.34 -3.78
N VAL A 361 -15.43 -0.90 -4.27
CA VAL A 361 -15.45 -2.15 -5.04
C VAL A 361 -14.34 -3.08 -4.57
N ALA A 362 -14.66 -4.31 -4.19
CA ALA A 362 -13.71 -5.32 -3.74
C ALA A 362 -13.20 -6.17 -4.91
N GLY A 363 -11.87 -6.24 -5.06
CA GLY A 363 -11.18 -7.16 -5.97
C GLY A 363 -10.79 -8.46 -5.28
N SER A 364 -10.57 -9.53 -6.05
CA SER A 364 -10.00 -10.78 -5.53
C SER A 364 -8.46 -10.75 -5.47
N ASP A 365 -7.85 -9.62 -5.82
CA ASP A 365 -6.44 -9.30 -5.66
C ASP A 365 -6.09 -8.80 -4.23
N GLY A 366 -7.09 -8.72 -3.34
CA GLY A 366 -6.91 -8.32 -1.94
C GLY A 366 -7.01 -6.81 -1.70
N ASN A 367 -7.42 -6.04 -2.71
CA ASN A 367 -7.59 -4.60 -2.61
C ASN A 367 -9.07 -4.20 -2.57
N LEU A 368 -9.34 -3.11 -1.86
CA LEU A 368 -10.59 -2.36 -1.99
C LEU A 368 -10.34 -1.15 -2.87
N TYR A 369 -11.19 -0.91 -3.85
CA TYR A 369 -11.07 0.19 -4.79
C TYR A 369 -12.07 1.29 -4.43
N GLU A 370 -11.58 2.52 -4.35
CA GLU A 370 -12.42 3.69 -4.16
C GLU A 370 -13.25 3.93 -5.43
N GLY A 371 -14.57 3.77 -5.32
CA GLY A 371 -15.51 4.22 -6.33
C GLY A 371 -15.83 5.70 -6.12
N ARG A 372 -17.06 6.00 -5.69
CA ARG A 372 -17.40 7.35 -5.22
C ARG A 372 -16.82 7.68 -3.84
N GLY A 373 -16.33 6.68 -3.12
CA GLY A 373 -15.63 6.87 -1.86
C GLY A 373 -16.53 7.26 -0.69
N TRP A 374 -15.91 7.84 0.33
CA TRP A 374 -16.53 8.07 1.65
C TRP A 374 -17.55 9.20 1.68
N ASN A 375 -17.37 10.23 0.85
CA ASN A 375 -18.04 11.52 1.04
C ASN A 375 -19.17 11.79 0.05
N TRP A 376 -19.28 11.00 -1.02
CA TRP A 376 -20.15 11.31 -2.15
C TRP A 376 -21.29 10.31 -2.30
N VAL A 377 -22.48 10.84 -2.63
CA VAL A 377 -23.70 10.05 -2.85
C VAL A 377 -23.51 9.06 -4.00
N GLY A 378 -23.93 7.81 -3.76
CA GLY A 378 -23.90 6.68 -4.68
C GLY A 378 -24.86 6.76 -5.88
N ALA A 379 -24.81 5.74 -6.73
CA ALA A 379 -25.88 5.38 -7.68
C ALA A 379 -26.08 3.85 -7.74
N HIS A 380 -25.85 3.17 -6.61
CA HIS A 380 -25.85 1.71 -6.50
C HIS A 380 -27.19 1.11 -6.04
N THR A 381 -27.95 1.83 -5.20
CA THR A 381 -29.20 1.34 -4.60
C THR A 381 -30.25 2.45 -4.63
N TYR A 382 -31.22 2.34 -5.55
CA TYR A 382 -32.31 3.31 -5.66
C TYR A 382 -33.04 3.48 -4.32
N GLY A 383 -33.34 4.73 -3.94
CA GLY A 383 -33.94 5.08 -2.63
C GLY A 383 -32.97 5.17 -1.44
N TYR A 384 -31.77 4.59 -1.55
CA TYR A 384 -30.79 4.52 -0.45
C TYR A 384 -29.40 5.10 -0.79
N ASN A 385 -29.17 5.54 -2.03
CA ASN A 385 -27.90 6.12 -2.49
C ASN A 385 -27.32 7.22 -1.60
N SER A 386 -28.17 8.03 -0.95
CA SER A 386 -27.76 9.13 -0.07
C SER A 386 -27.72 8.76 1.42
N LYS A 387 -27.98 7.49 1.75
CA LYS A 387 -28.15 7.00 3.12
C LYS A 387 -27.28 5.77 3.42
N GLY A 388 -26.39 5.37 2.51
CA GLY A 388 -25.60 4.17 2.71
C GLY A 388 -24.42 4.08 1.76
N TYR A 389 -23.49 3.22 2.13
CA TYR A 389 -22.41 2.80 1.25
C TYR A 389 -22.83 1.58 0.45
N GLY A 390 -22.49 1.57 -0.84
CA GLY A 390 -22.61 0.39 -1.70
C GLY A 390 -21.24 -0.20 -1.95
N VAL A 391 -21.02 -1.45 -1.52
CA VAL A 391 -19.78 -2.19 -1.77
C VAL A 391 -20.05 -3.32 -2.74
N SER A 392 -19.42 -3.27 -3.91
CA SER A 392 -19.58 -4.29 -4.96
C SER A 392 -18.39 -5.22 -5.04
N PHE A 393 -18.61 -6.51 -5.23
CA PHE A 393 -17.56 -7.49 -5.48
C PHE A 393 -17.45 -7.76 -6.98
N ILE A 394 -16.25 -7.64 -7.53
CA ILE A 394 -15.98 -7.94 -8.96
C ILE A 394 -16.21 -9.43 -9.20
N GLY A 395 -17.22 -9.78 -10.00
CA GLY A 395 -17.59 -11.14 -10.36
C GLY A 395 -19.10 -11.40 -10.42
N ASP A 396 -19.46 -12.61 -10.86
CA ASP A 396 -20.81 -13.17 -10.76
C ASP A 396 -20.86 -14.24 -9.67
N TYR A 397 -21.54 -13.90 -8.58
CA TYR A 397 -21.72 -14.76 -7.40
C TYR A 397 -23.13 -15.36 -7.27
N THR A 398 -23.77 -15.60 -8.41
CA THR A 398 -25.06 -16.30 -8.45
C THR A 398 -24.92 -17.73 -7.94
N SER A 399 -23.93 -18.48 -8.42
CA SER A 399 -23.71 -19.90 -8.11
C SER A 399 -22.44 -20.20 -7.30
N THR A 400 -21.61 -19.18 -7.07
CA THR A 400 -20.33 -19.29 -6.33
C THR A 400 -20.22 -18.18 -5.29
N LEU A 401 -19.27 -18.31 -4.37
CA LEU A 401 -18.94 -17.26 -3.40
C LEU A 401 -17.70 -16.47 -3.87
N PRO A 402 -17.57 -15.19 -3.48
CA PRO A 402 -16.27 -14.51 -3.53
C PRO A 402 -15.24 -15.28 -2.69
N ILE A 403 -13.96 -15.08 -2.98
CA ILE A 403 -12.89 -15.65 -2.16
C ILE A 403 -13.00 -15.14 -0.72
N LYS A 404 -12.57 -15.96 0.25
CA LYS A 404 -12.79 -15.67 1.66
C LYS A 404 -12.06 -14.39 2.06
N SER A 405 -10.84 -14.17 1.60
CA SER A 405 -10.08 -12.94 1.90
C SER A 405 -10.80 -11.67 1.46
N ALA A 406 -11.48 -11.67 0.31
CA ALA A 406 -12.23 -10.49 -0.15
C ALA A 406 -13.47 -10.26 0.71
N MET A 407 -14.16 -11.34 1.11
CA MET A 407 -15.30 -11.25 2.03
C MET A 407 -14.88 -10.75 3.41
N ASP A 408 -13.83 -11.33 3.99
CA ASP A 408 -13.29 -10.92 5.30
C ASP A 408 -12.84 -9.45 5.27
N MET A 409 -12.18 -9.01 4.19
CA MET A 409 -11.75 -7.62 4.01
C MET A 409 -12.95 -6.65 4.09
N VAL A 410 -14.06 -6.96 3.43
CA VAL A 410 -15.25 -6.09 3.49
C VAL A 410 -15.99 -6.25 4.81
N ARG A 411 -16.16 -7.48 5.28
CA ARG A 411 -16.94 -7.83 6.48
C ARG A 411 -16.31 -7.27 7.76
N TYR A 412 -14.98 -7.29 7.88
CA TYR A 412 -14.27 -6.95 9.11
C TYR A 412 -13.41 -5.68 8.96
N ASP A 413 -12.52 -5.64 7.97
CA ASP A 413 -11.54 -4.56 7.89
C ASP A 413 -12.19 -3.26 7.41
N PHE A 414 -12.97 -3.30 6.33
CA PHE A 414 -13.67 -2.14 5.78
C PHE A 414 -14.73 -1.61 6.74
N THR A 415 -15.56 -2.46 7.34
CA THR A 415 -16.60 -2.02 8.29
C THR A 415 -15.98 -1.40 9.53
N SER A 416 -14.92 -2.00 10.09
CA SER A 416 -14.18 -1.41 11.22
C SER A 416 -13.54 -0.08 10.84
N CYS A 417 -12.94 0.02 9.65
CA CYS A 417 -12.41 1.26 9.10
C CYS A 417 -13.50 2.33 8.97
N ALA A 418 -14.64 2.00 8.37
CA ALA A 418 -15.72 2.93 8.12
C ALA A 418 -16.37 3.42 9.44
N VAL A 419 -16.53 2.55 10.43
CA VAL A 419 -17.06 2.91 11.76
C VAL A 419 -16.08 3.77 12.53
N ASN A 420 -14.82 3.35 12.63
CA ASN A 420 -13.80 4.11 13.38
C ASN A 420 -13.50 5.47 12.73
N GLY A 421 -13.62 5.57 11.40
CA GLY A 421 -13.49 6.82 10.66
C GLY A 421 -14.76 7.69 10.63
N GLY A 422 -15.85 7.28 11.29
CA GLY A 422 -17.10 8.03 11.36
C GLY A 422 -17.90 8.09 10.04
N GLY A 423 -17.53 7.30 9.04
CA GLY A 423 -18.27 7.18 7.78
C GLY A 423 -19.51 6.31 7.88
N LEU A 424 -19.44 5.25 8.70
CA LEU A 424 -20.53 4.27 8.91
C LEU A 424 -20.96 4.29 10.38
N SER A 425 -22.26 4.23 10.64
CA SER A 425 -22.77 4.17 12.02
C SER A 425 -22.28 2.90 12.72
N SER A 426 -21.93 2.97 14.02
CA SER A 426 -21.61 1.77 14.80
C SER A 426 -22.80 0.81 14.95
N SER A 427 -24.03 1.30 14.73
CA SER A 427 -25.27 0.52 14.72
C SER A 427 -25.84 0.32 13.30
N TYR A 428 -24.99 0.36 12.27
CA TYR A 428 -25.42 0.21 10.88
C TYR A 428 -26.22 -1.07 10.65
N SER A 429 -27.02 -1.07 9.58
CA SER A 429 -27.70 -2.27 9.08
C SER A 429 -27.13 -2.68 7.72
N LEU A 430 -26.91 -3.97 7.55
CA LEU A 430 -26.37 -4.58 6.34
C LEU A 430 -27.48 -5.24 5.52
N TYR A 431 -27.46 -4.99 4.21
CA TYR A 431 -28.42 -5.54 3.26
C TYR A 431 -27.75 -6.01 1.97
N GLY A 432 -28.36 -6.97 1.28
CA GLY A 432 -28.08 -7.22 -0.14
C GLY A 432 -28.90 -6.27 -1.01
N HIS A 433 -28.36 -5.88 -2.17
CA HIS A 433 -29.06 -4.97 -3.10
C HIS A 433 -30.51 -5.39 -3.41
N ARG A 434 -30.76 -6.70 -3.60
CA ARG A 434 -32.09 -7.29 -3.82
C ARG A 434 -33.15 -6.95 -2.80
N GLN A 435 -32.77 -6.53 -1.58
CA GLN A 435 -33.75 -6.15 -0.56
C GLN A 435 -34.36 -4.77 -0.84
N ALA A 436 -33.68 -3.91 -1.60
CA ALA A 436 -34.14 -2.56 -1.93
C ALA A 436 -34.86 -2.45 -3.28
N THR A 437 -34.59 -3.37 -4.21
CA THR A 437 -35.15 -3.33 -5.56
C THR A 437 -35.21 -4.72 -6.17
N SER A 438 -36.01 -4.90 -7.23
CA SER A 438 -36.16 -6.16 -7.96
C SER A 438 -34.91 -6.48 -8.79
N THR A 439 -33.93 -7.13 -8.18
CA THR A 439 -32.67 -7.56 -8.80
C THR A 439 -32.17 -8.85 -8.15
N ASP A 440 -31.39 -9.65 -8.89
CA ASP A 440 -30.69 -10.81 -8.34
C ASP A 440 -29.39 -10.42 -7.60
N CYS A 441 -28.93 -9.17 -7.67
CA CYS A 441 -27.73 -8.69 -6.98
C CYS A 441 -27.87 -8.86 -5.45
N PRO A 442 -26.88 -9.39 -4.69
CA PRO A 442 -25.49 -9.69 -5.06
C PRO A 442 -25.22 -11.13 -5.58
N GLY A 443 -26.22 -11.81 -6.11
CA GLY A 443 -26.17 -13.22 -6.52
C GLY A 443 -26.67 -14.16 -5.44
N ASN A 444 -27.29 -15.29 -5.83
CA ASN A 444 -28.00 -16.18 -4.90
C ASN A 444 -27.10 -16.88 -3.88
N SER A 445 -25.86 -17.20 -4.24
CA SER A 445 -24.93 -17.84 -3.33
C SER A 445 -24.35 -16.81 -2.35
N PHE A 446 -23.92 -15.66 -2.87
CA PHE A 446 -23.39 -14.62 -1.99
C PHE A 446 -24.46 -13.95 -1.11
N TYR A 447 -25.70 -13.81 -1.59
CA TYR A 447 -26.80 -13.33 -0.74
C TYR A 447 -27.04 -14.26 0.46
N ARG A 448 -27.01 -15.58 0.28
CA ARG A 448 -27.15 -16.53 1.39
C ARG A 448 -26.01 -16.41 2.39
N GLU A 449 -24.81 -16.12 1.93
CA GLU A 449 -23.64 -15.90 2.79
C GLU A 449 -23.79 -14.64 3.64
N ILE A 450 -24.15 -13.48 3.06
CA ILE A 450 -24.25 -12.22 3.83
C ILE A 450 -25.35 -12.24 4.90
N GLN A 451 -26.34 -13.15 4.80
CA GLN A 451 -27.36 -13.34 5.85
C GLN A 451 -26.77 -13.84 7.17
N THR A 452 -25.55 -14.39 7.13
CA THR A 452 -24.80 -14.87 8.30
C THR A 452 -23.87 -13.81 8.89
N TRP A 453 -23.77 -12.63 8.26
CA TRP A 453 -22.90 -11.56 8.71
C TRP A 453 -23.54 -10.79 9.86
N GLU A 454 -22.69 -10.19 10.69
CA GLU A 454 -23.16 -9.26 11.72
C GLU A 454 -23.86 -8.08 11.05
N HIS A 455 -24.80 -7.43 11.76
CA HIS A 455 -25.61 -6.32 11.28
C HIS A 455 -26.58 -6.62 10.13
N TYR A 456 -26.63 -7.85 9.60
CA TYR A 456 -27.64 -8.21 8.59
C TYR A 456 -29.06 -8.03 9.14
N GLN A 457 -29.92 -7.39 8.34
CA GLN A 457 -31.34 -7.24 8.63
C GLN A 457 -32.18 -7.87 7.51
N SER A 458 -33.30 -8.51 7.87
CA SER A 458 -34.15 -9.20 6.90
C SER A 458 -34.99 -8.25 6.03
N TYR A 459 -35.34 -7.08 6.57
CA TYR A 459 -36.22 -6.12 5.92
C TYR A 459 -35.67 -4.71 6.04
N LEU A 460 -35.82 -3.92 4.97
CA LEU A 460 -35.57 -2.49 5.01
C LEU A 460 -36.66 -1.78 5.83
N PRO A 461 -36.32 -0.66 6.50
CA PRO A 461 -37.27 0.15 7.24
C PRO A 461 -38.25 0.92 6.36
#